data_AF-J4TCZ6-F1
#
_entry.id   AF-J4TCZ6-F1
#
_cell.length_a   1.000
_cell.length_b   1.000
_cell.length_c   1.000
_cell.angle_alpha   90.00
_cell.angle_beta   90.00
_cell.angle_gamma   90.00
#
_symmetry.space_group_name_H-M   'P 1'
#
loop_
_entity.id
_entity.type
_entity.pdbx_description
1 polymer ?
#
loop_
_entity_poly.entity_id
_entity_poly.type
_entity_poly.pdbx_seq_one_letter_code
_entity_poly.pdbx_strand_id
1 'polypeptide(L)'
;MPFTVITLKKVPQALRGDLTKWMQEITTGVYIGNFNTKVREKLWKRVKENVKDGEATLSFSYRNELGYQFDTHNTSFSNIDMDGIPLVFIPNENADEKREIKHGFSNAAKFRNAKRYMVHKTKLDSKDFVIIDIETDGLDKDKDSIIEIGAVKSVGGRISEFQSLISYEGTLPKHIVAMTGINTNMLKTNGRSEEAVLKDFKDFIGDLDIIGYNVSFDIEFIDIALSKFELEKLKNKRYDLMKFVKNEKLFLSNYKLQTVIKEYGVGDEVPHRALEDARLIYKLALKVNKFRDLYSLT
;
A
#
# COMPACT_ATOMS: atom_id res chain seq x y z
N MET A 1 -4.71 -16.65 28.96
CA MET A 1 -4.48 -16.52 30.42
C MET A 1 -4.04 -15.09 30.69
N PRO A 2 -4.42 -14.47 31.82
CA PRO A 2 -3.86 -13.16 32.16
C PRO A 2 -2.34 -13.30 32.29
N PHE A 3 -1.60 -12.43 31.63
CA PHE A 3 -0.15 -12.40 31.71
C PHE A 3 0.27 -10.95 31.94
N THR A 4 1.14 -10.70 32.90
CA THR A 4 1.60 -9.36 33.28
C THR A 4 3.10 -9.37 33.48
N VAL A 5 3.78 -8.44 32.83
CA VAL A 5 5.23 -8.22 32.94
C VAL A 5 5.45 -6.79 33.39
N ILE A 6 6.32 -6.58 34.38
CA ILE A 6 6.77 -5.25 34.81
C ILE A 6 8.28 -5.18 34.62
N THR A 7 8.75 -4.18 33.89
CA THR A 7 10.18 -3.87 33.76
C THR A 7 10.51 -2.57 34.47
N LEU A 8 11.59 -2.56 35.24
CA LEU A 8 12.03 -1.42 36.05
C LEU A 8 13.49 -1.08 35.78
N LYS A 9 13.80 0.21 35.75
CA LYS A 9 15.16 0.73 35.56
C LYS A 9 15.42 1.88 36.51
N LYS A 10 16.60 1.91 37.15
CA LYS A 10 17.00 2.95 38.13
C LYS A 10 15.99 3.21 39.27
N VAL A 11 15.28 2.17 39.72
CA VAL A 11 14.31 2.27 40.82
C VAL A 11 14.90 1.95 42.20
N PRO A 12 14.33 2.44 43.31
CA PRO A 12 14.75 2.08 44.67
C PRO A 12 14.65 0.57 44.95
N GLN A 13 15.56 0.04 45.77
CA GLN A 13 15.54 -1.38 46.17
C GLN A 13 14.26 -1.76 46.93
N ALA A 14 13.67 -0.82 47.67
CA ALA A 14 12.39 -1.02 48.36
C ALA A 14 11.25 -1.38 47.40
N LEU A 15 11.19 -0.78 46.21
CA LEU A 15 10.18 -1.09 45.20
C LEU A 15 10.40 -2.48 44.61
N ARG A 16 11.66 -2.84 44.32
CA ARG A 16 12.02 -4.19 43.85
C ARG A 16 11.59 -5.26 44.85
N GLY A 17 11.94 -5.08 46.11
CA GLY A 17 11.56 -5.99 47.19
C GLY A 17 10.07 -6.01 47.51
N ASP A 18 9.32 -4.97 47.15
CA ASP A 18 7.88 -4.97 47.28
C ASP A 18 7.19 -5.75 46.14
N LEU A 19 7.71 -5.64 44.92
CA LEU A 19 7.19 -6.38 43.76
C LEU A 19 7.45 -7.89 43.85
N THR A 20 8.55 -8.32 44.44
CA THR A 20 8.83 -9.77 44.65
C THR A 20 7.81 -10.46 45.56
N LYS A 21 7.01 -9.70 46.33
CA LYS A 21 5.89 -10.26 47.13
C LYS A 21 4.72 -10.72 46.26
N TRP A 22 4.61 -10.19 45.05
CA TRP A 22 3.48 -10.42 44.14
C TRP A 22 3.92 -11.17 42.88
N MET A 23 5.11 -10.86 42.36
CA MET A 23 5.62 -11.29 41.06
C MET A 23 6.95 -12.02 41.20
N GLN A 24 7.25 -12.88 40.23
CA GLN A 24 8.54 -13.56 40.14
C GLN A 24 9.52 -12.70 39.34
N GLU A 25 10.68 -12.38 39.91
CA GLU A 25 11.78 -11.74 39.18
C GLU A 25 12.55 -12.80 38.39
N ILE A 26 12.53 -12.71 37.06
CA ILE A 26 13.21 -13.68 36.17
C ILE A 26 14.59 -13.20 35.74
N THR A 27 14.83 -11.89 35.82
CA THR A 27 16.08 -11.20 35.50
C THR A 27 16.02 -9.85 36.21
N THR A 28 17.16 -9.25 36.51
CA THR A 28 17.22 -7.97 37.24
C THR A 28 16.28 -6.92 36.65
N GLY A 29 15.29 -6.52 37.43
CA GLY A 29 14.31 -5.51 37.04
C GLY A 29 13.20 -6.02 36.10
N VAL A 30 13.07 -7.32 35.85
CA VAL A 30 12.01 -7.93 35.03
C VAL A 30 11.18 -8.88 35.88
N TYR A 31 9.92 -8.53 36.09
CA TYR A 31 8.98 -9.23 36.96
C TYR A 31 7.83 -9.81 36.14
N ILE A 32 7.46 -11.06 36.38
CA ILE A 32 6.35 -11.75 35.71
C ILE A 32 5.32 -12.21 36.74
N GLY A 33 4.04 -12.03 36.42
CA GLY A 33 2.92 -12.48 37.23
C GLY A 33 1.65 -12.70 36.42
N ASN A 34 0.66 -13.34 37.03
CA ASN A 34 -0.65 -13.60 36.44
C ASN A 34 -1.73 -13.01 37.34
N PHE A 35 -2.30 -11.88 36.93
CA PHE A 35 -3.28 -11.14 37.72
C PHE A 35 -4.48 -10.74 36.87
N ASN A 36 -5.64 -10.64 37.51
CA ASN A 36 -6.81 -9.99 36.89
C ASN A 36 -6.60 -8.48 36.75
N THR A 37 -7.44 -7.84 35.94
CA THR A 37 -7.40 -6.39 35.65
C THR A 37 -7.33 -5.52 36.91
N LYS A 38 -8.17 -5.81 37.92
CA LYS A 38 -8.26 -5.01 39.15
C LYS A 38 -7.00 -5.07 40.01
N VAL A 39 -6.40 -6.26 40.14
CA VAL A 39 -5.14 -6.44 40.88
C VAL A 39 -3.98 -5.80 40.12
N ARG A 40 -3.93 -5.97 38.80
CA ARG A 40 -2.92 -5.34 37.93
C ARG A 40 -2.94 -3.82 38.05
N GLU A 41 -4.11 -3.19 37.96
CA GLU A 41 -4.24 -1.72 38.05
C GLU A 41 -3.78 -1.18 39.40
N LYS A 42 -4.12 -1.87 40.50
CA LYS A 42 -3.64 -1.52 41.85
C LYS A 42 -2.12 -1.66 41.98
N LEU A 43 -1.57 -2.76 41.45
CA LEU A 43 -0.12 -2.99 41.45
C LEU A 43 0.60 -1.91 40.64
N TRP A 44 0.05 -1.55 39.48
CA TRP A 44 0.60 -0.49 38.63
C TRP A 44 0.57 0.88 39.29
N LYS A 45 -0.55 1.24 39.95
CA LYS A 45 -0.63 2.47 40.74
C LYS A 45 0.48 2.53 41.80
N ARG A 46 0.69 1.43 42.52
CA ARG A 46 1.74 1.33 43.54
C ARG A 46 3.14 1.48 42.95
N VAL A 47 3.40 0.91 41.77
CA VAL A 47 4.66 1.10 41.06
C VAL A 47 4.87 2.58 40.73
N LYS A 48 3.89 3.24 40.09
CA LYS A 48 3.99 4.68 39.75
C LYS A 48 4.27 5.56 40.97
N GLU A 49 3.66 5.28 42.11
CA GLU A 49 3.88 6.04 43.35
C GLU A 49 5.29 5.87 43.95
N ASN A 50 6.02 4.80 43.61
CA ASN A 50 7.28 4.42 44.25
C ASN A 50 8.50 4.38 43.30
N VAL A 51 8.31 4.61 42.00
CA VAL A 51 9.37 4.57 40.98
C VAL A 51 10.39 5.72 41.14
N LYS A 52 9.98 6.85 41.73
CA LYS A 52 10.80 8.09 41.85
C LYS A 52 11.36 8.49 40.47
N ASP A 53 12.66 8.76 40.35
CA ASP A 53 13.34 9.14 39.10
C ASP A 53 13.71 7.93 38.21
N GLY A 54 13.27 6.72 38.58
CA GLY A 54 13.42 5.53 37.76
C GLY A 54 12.41 5.47 36.62
N GLU A 55 12.52 4.44 35.79
CA GLU A 55 11.60 4.16 34.69
C GLU A 55 10.86 2.85 34.98
N ALA A 56 9.58 2.79 34.62
CA ALA A 56 8.79 1.57 34.71
C ALA A 56 7.93 1.35 33.46
N THR A 57 7.76 0.10 33.07
CA THR A 57 6.85 -0.32 32.01
C THR A 57 6.07 -1.53 32.46
N LEU A 58 4.76 -1.50 32.27
CA LEU A 58 3.84 -2.60 32.53
C LEU A 58 3.36 -3.12 31.18
N SER A 59 3.60 -4.39 30.86
CA SER A 59 2.99 -5.07 29.71
C SER A 59 1.97 -6.09 30.19
N PHE A 60 0.81 -6.15 29.56
CA PHE A 60 -0.26 -7.05 29.98
C PHE A 60 -1.10 -7.55 28.81
N SER A 61 -1.68 -8.74 28.96
CA SER A 61 -2.58 -9.30 27.95
C SER A 61 -3.75 -8.37 27.65
N TYR A 62 -4.00 -8.12 26.38
CA TYR A 62 -5.09 -7.27 25.90
C TYR A 62 -5.65 -7.85 24.61
N ARG A 63 -6.93 -7.55 24.31
CA ARG A 63 -7.61 -8.10 23.15
C ARG A 63 -7.41 -7.20 21.93
N ASN A 64 -6.18 -7.20 21.41
CA ASN A 64 -5.79 -6.57 20.15
C ASN A 64 -4.97 -7.54 19.30
N GLU A 65 -4.52 -7.12 18.11
CA GLU A 65 -3.75 -7.96 17.19
C GLU A 65 -2.41 -8.45 17.77
N LEU A 66 -1.78 -7.63 18.63
CA LEU A 66 -0.53 -8.01 19.29
C LEU A 66 -0.75 -8.93 20.50
N GLY A 67 -1.98 -9.05 21.00
CA GLY A 67 -2.33 -9.83 22.18
C GLY A 67 -1.88 -9.19 23.51
N TYR A 68 -1.33 -7.98 23.48
CA TYR A 68 -0.89 -7.24 24.66
C TYR A 68 -1.00 -5.73 24.49
N GLN A 69 -1.06 -5.04 25.63
CA GLN A 69 -0.96 -3.59 25.76
C GLN A 69 0.17 -3.29 26.74
N PHE A 70 0.71 -2.07 26.71
CA PHE A 70 1.67 -1.65 27.72
C PHE A 70 1.43 -0.21 28.19
N ASP A 71 1.79 0.06 29.44
CA ASP A 71 1.81 1.40 30.03
C ASP A 71 3.24 1.73 30.46
N THR A 72 3.62 3.00 30.37
CA THR A 72 4.94 3.47 30.79
C THR A 72 4.83 4.56 31.85
N HIS A 73 5.91 4.73 32.63
CA HIS A 73 6.04 5.81 33.60
C HIS A 73 7.49 6.28 33.66
N ASN A 74 7.68 7.61 33.57
CA ASN A 74 8.98 8.30 33.58
C ASN A 74 9.96 7.84 32.49
N THR A 75 9.44 7.29 31.39
CA THR A 75 10.23 6.88 30.21
C THR A 75 10.35 8.02 29.21
N SER A 76 11.41 7.99 28.39
CA SER A 76 11.58 8.90 27.24
C SER A 76 10.63 8.60 26.08
N PHE A 77 9.65 7.74 26.29
CA PHE A 77 8.65 7.36 25.32
C PHE A 77 7.29 7.12 25.97
N SER A 78 6.21 7.34 25.23
CA SER A 78 4.84 7.07 25.64
C SER A 78 4.20 6.01 24.75
N ASN A 79 3.13 5.37 25.26
CA ASN A 79 2.26 4.54 24.43
C ASN A 79 1.26 5.43 23.68
N ILE A 80 1.16 5.25 22.36
CA ILE A 80 0.10 5.81 21.52
C ILE A 80 -0.67 4.65 20.88
N ASP A 81 -1.98 4.63 21.08
CA ASP A 81 -2.87 3.70 20.38
C ASP A 81 -3.13 4.20 18.97
N MET A 82 -2.83 3.37 17.96
CA MET A 82 -3.24 3.61 16.57
C MET A 82 -3.95 2.35 16.05
N ASP A 83 -5.25 2.50 15.77
CA ASP A 83 -6.12 1.43 15.27
C ASP A 83 -6.10 0.15 16.14
N GLY A 84 -5.96 0.31 17.46
CA GLY A 84 -5.93 -0.80 18.42
C GLY A 84 -4.54 -1.42 18.62
N ILE A 85 -3.51 -0.92 17.94
CA ILE A 85 -2.11 -1.34 18.08
C ILE A 85 -1.38 -0.32 18.98
N PRO A 86 -0.82 -0.76 20.12
CA PRO A 86 0.00 0.11 20.96
C PRO A 86 1.36 0.37 20.30
N LEU A 87 1.67 1.64 20.04
CA LEU A 87 2.93 2.10 19.46
C LEU A 87 3.78 2.86 20.48
N VAL A 88 5.10 2.80 20.30
CA VAL A 88 6.07 3.53 21.13
C VAL A 88 6.37 4.89 20.49
N PHE A 89 6.01 5.98 21.17
CA PHE A 89 6.27 7.35 20.74
C PHE A 89 7.42 7.97 21.54
N ILE A 90 8.47 8.46 20.87
CA ILE A 90 9.62 9.13 21.49
C ILE A 90 9.53 10.63 21.19
N PRO A 91 9.27 11.52 22.18
CA PRO A 91 9.26 12.96 21.97
C PRO A 91 10.65 13.48 21.58
N ASN A 92 10.71 14.43 20.66
CA ASN A 92 11.97 15.06 20.24
C ASN A 92 12.05 16.48 20.83
N GLU A 93 12.81 16.68 21.91
CA GLU A 93 12.89 17.94 22.68
C GLU A 93 13.53 19.12 21.92
N ASN A 94 14.06 18.92 20.71
CA ASN A 94 14.68 19.98 19.89
C ASN A 94 13.72 20.63 18.85
N ALA A 95 12.40 20.53 19.04
CA ALA A 95 11.42 20.96 18.03
C ALA A 95 10.91 22.42 18.20
N ASP A 96 11.15 23.08 19.34
CA ASP A 96 10.47 24.34 19.68
C ASP A 96 11.23 25.65 19.39
N GLU A 97 12.48 25.61 18.92
CA GLU A 97 13.15 26.81 18.39
C GLU A 97 12.93 26.91 16.88
N LYS A 98 12.03 27.84 16.49
CA LYS A 98 11.76 28.37 15.14
C LYS A 98 12.60 27.74 14.03
N ARG A 99 12.05 26.71 13.38
CA ARG A 99 12.44 26.32 12.02
C ARG A 99 11.22 26.40 11.13
N GLU A 100 11.25 27.35 10.20
CA GLU A 100 10.57 27.16 8.91
C GLU A 100 10.89 25.73 8.43
N ILE A 101 9.85 24.97 8.10
CA ILE A 101 9.98 23.55 7.78
C ILE A 101 10.72 23.42 6.45
N LYS A 102 12.05 23.29 6.49
CA LYS A 102 12.84 22.65 5.45
C LYS A 102 13.02 21.19 5.84
N HIS A 103 12.27 20.30 5.20
CA HIS A 103 12.41 18.86 5.35
C HIS A 103 13.81 18.40 4.90
N GLY A 104 14.71 18.20 5.86
CA GLY A 104 16.06 17.70 5.63
C GLY A 104 16.49 16.75 6.76
N PHE A 105 16.38 15.45 6.52
CA PHE A 105 16.72 14.38 7.45
C PHE A 105 18.23 14.35 7.81
N SER A 106 18.52 14.07 9.08
CA SER A 106 19.81 14.18 9.80
C SER A 106 21.00 13.37 9.24
N ASN A 107 22.24 13.75 9.60
CA ASN A 107 23.51 13.20 9.09
C ASN A 107 23.72 11.67 9.24
N ALA A 108 23.02 10.99 10.15
CA ALA A 108 23.04 9.51 10.22
C ALA A 108 22.29 8.86 9.04
N ALA A 109 21.25 9.52 8.52
CA ALA A 109 20.62 9.15 7.25
C ALA A 109 21.58 9.43 6.08
N LYS A 110 22.38 10.52 6.13
CA LYS A 110 23.41 10.77 5.11
C LYS A 110 24.50 9.71 5.10
N PHE A 111 24.93 9.16 6.24
CA PHE A 111 25.92 8.07 6.28
C PHE A 111 25.36 6.71 5.85
N ARG A 112 24.10 6.38 6.18
CA ARG A 112 23.43 5.18 5.62
C ARG A 112 23.11 5.32 4.13
N ASN A 113 22.74 6.53 3.69
CA ASN A 113 22.56 6.81 2.27
C ASN A 113 23.91 6.74 1.55
N ALA A 114 24.99 7.33 2.08
CA ALA A 114 26.32 7.27 1.46
C ALA A 114 26.84 5.85 1.25
N LYS A 115 26.50 4.89 2.14
CA LYS A 115 26.84 3.47 1.95
C LYS A 115 25.91 2.71 0.99
N ARG A 116 24.67 3.18 0.77
CA ARG A 116 23.79 2.69 -0.32
C ARG A 116 24.12 3.30 -1.68
N TYR A 117 24.78 4.47 -1.71
CA TYR A 117 25.16 5.19 -2.94
C TYR A 117 26.58 4.91 -3.46
N MET A 118 27.29 3.92 -2.90
CA MET A 118 28.61 3.50 -3.40
C MET A 118 28.62 2.15 -4.11
N VAL A 119 27.44 1.65 -4.52
CA VAL A 119 27.31 0.56 -5.47
C VAL A 119 26.39 1.05 -6.58
N HIS A 120 26.97 1.22 -7.77
CA HIS A 120 26.34 1.58 -9.04
C HIS A 120 25.86 3.04 -9.22
N LYS A 121 26.84 3.94 -9.39
CA LYS A 121 26.76 4.95 -10.47
C LYS A 121 27.00 4.25 -11.81
N THR A 122 26.03 3.44 -12.22
CA THR A 122 25.87 2.96 -13.59
C THR A 122 24.44 3.27 -13.96
N LYS A 123 24.26 3.98 -15.07
CA LYS A 123 23.01 4.23 -15.78
C LYS A 123 22.14 2.96 -15.68
N LEU A 124 21.17 2.93 -14.77
CA LEU A 124 20.34 1.76 -14.53
C LEU A 124 19.23 1.83 -15.58
N ASP A 125 19.26 0.92 -16.55
CA ASP A 125 18.15 0.75 -17.50
C ASP A 125 16.89 0.46 -16.69
N SER A 126 16.00 1.46 -16.59
CA SER A 126 14.63 1.22 -16.15
C SER A 126 14.05 0.16 -17.09
N LYS A 127 13.54 -0.94 -16.55
CA LYS A 127 12.90 -1.95 -17.40
C LYS A 127 11.68 -1.37 -18.09
N ASP A 128 11.54 -1.66 -19.38
CA ASP A 128 10.42 -1.20 -20.19
C ASP A 128 9.16 -2.03 -19.86
N PHE A 129 8.01 -1.36 -19.81
CA PHE A 129 6.72 -1.99 -19.54
C PHE A 129 5.58 -1.20 -20.16
N VAL A 130 4.41 -1.84 -20.21
CA VAL A 130 3.17 -1.19 -20.61
C VAL A 130 2.11 -1.39 -19.54
N ILE A 131 1.38 -0.32 -19.24
CA ILE A 131 0.21 -0.35 -18.40
C ILE A 131 -1.01 -0.39 -19.29
N ILE A 132 -1.98 -1.25 -18.98
CA ILE A 132 -3.22 -1.37 -19.72
C ILE A 132 -4.42 -1.22 -18.78
N ASP A 133 -5.52 -0.77 -19.35
CA ASP A 133 -6.84 -0.73 -18.73
C ASP A 133 -7.90 -0.76 -19.85
N ILE A 134 -9.07 -1.34 -19.60
CA ILE A 134 -10.19 -1.38 -20.56
C ILE A 134 -11.50 -0.94 -19.91
N GLU A 135 -12.39 -0.40 -20.75
CA GLU A 135 -13.81 -0.27 -20.41
C GLU A 135 -14.63 -1.26 -21.22
N THR A 136 -15.68 -1.81 -20.60
CA THR A 136 -16.54 -2.85 -21.17
C THR A 136 -18.02 -2.46 -21.03
N ASP A 137 -18.91 -3.10 -21.80
CA ASP A 137 -20.37 -2.93 -21.64
C ASP A 137 -20.99 -3.79 -20.53
N GLY A 138 -20.16 -4.57 -19.83
CA GLY A 138 -20.54 -5.41 -18.69
C GLY A 138 -19.33 -6.14 -18.08
N LEU A 139 -19.56 -7.14 -17.22
CA LEU A 139 -18.51 -7.83 -16.46
C LEU A 139 -18.28 -9.30 -16.89
N ASP A 140 -19.14 -9.83 -17.74
CA ASP A 140 -19.12 -11.21 -18.22
C ASP A 140 -18.36 -11.31 -19.54
N LYS A 141 -17.08 -11.67 -19.49
CA LYS A 141 -16.20 -11.79 -20.66
C LYS A 141 -16.72 -12.68 -21.79
N ASP A 142 -17.63 -13.61 -21.51
CA ASP A 142 -18.18 -14.53 -22.50
C ASP A 142 -19.39 -13.93 -23.24
N LYS A 143 -19.99 -12.85 -22.71
CA LYS A 143 -21.20 -12.19 -23.25
C LYS A 143 -20.99 -10.73 -23.62
N ASP A 144 -20.20 -10.04 -22.81
CA ASP A 144 -19.95 -8.61 -22.87
C ASP A 144 -18.73 -8.33 -23.76
N SER A 145 -18.59 -7.10 -24.23
CA SER A 145 -17.59 -6.64 -25.19
C SER A 145 -16.81 -5.44 -24.68
N ILE A 146 -15.61 -5.26 -25.24
CA ILE A 146 -14.75 -4.12 -24.94
C ILE A 146 -15.27 -2.89 -25.71
N ILE A 147 -15.34 -1.74 -25.04
CA ILE A 147 -15.80 -0.47 -25.63
C ILE A 147 -14.70 0.60 -25.68
N GLU A 148 -13.68 0.49 -24.83
CA GLU A 148 -12.48 1.34 -24.87
C GLU A 148 -11.24 0.54 -24.45
N ILE A 149 -10.11 0.77 -25.11
CA ILE A 149 -8.79 0.29 -24.68
C ILE A 149 -7.88 1.48 -24.43
N GLY A 150 -7.23 1.52 -23.27
CA GLY A 150 -6.25 2.51 -22.89
C GLY A 150 -4.92 1.86 -22.49
N ALA A 151 -3.81 2.46 -22.89
CA ALA A 151 -2.50 1.99 -22.44
C ALA A 151 -1.44 3.10 -22.35
N VAL A 152 -0.53 2.94 -21.39
CA VAL A 152 0.62 3.81 -21.16
C VAL A 152 1.88 2.97 -21.21
N LYS A 153 2.70 3.19 -22.23
CA LYS A 153 3.96 2.49 -22.44
C LYS A 153 5.13 3.34 -21.96
N SER A 154 6.01 2.76 -21.16
CA SER A 154 7.24 3.39 -20.67
C SER A 154 8.45 2.66 -21.23
N VAL A 155 9.17 3.31 -22.15
CA VAL A 155 10.38 2.76 -22.79
C VAL A 155 11.54 3.74 -22.64
N GLY A 156 12.62 3.31 -21.96
CA GLY A 156 13.81 4.16 -21.75
C GLY A 156 13.50 5.50 -21.10
N GLY A 157 12.52 5.53 -20.18
CA GLY A 157 12.03 6.74 -19.51
C GLY A 157 11.13 7.65 -20.36
N ARG A 158 10.78 7.26 -21.60
CA ARG A 158 9.82 7.96 -22.44
C ARG A 158 8.45 7.31 -22.33
N ILE A 159 7.42 8.14 -22.24
CA ILE A 159 6.03 7.71 -22.18
C ILE A 159 5.42 7.82 -23.59
N SER A 160 4.68 6.79 -23.99
CA SER A 160 3.81 6.80 -25.16
C SER A 160 2.44 6.25 -24.76
N GLU A 161 1.39 6.72 -25.40
CA GLU A 161 0.02 6.42 -25.01
C GLU A 161 -0.76 5.86 -26.18
N PHE A 162 -1.69 4.95 -25.87
CA PHE A 162 -2.66 4.39 -26.81
C PHE A 162 -4.04 4.55 -26.22
N GLN A 163 -4.98 5.02 -27.04
CA GLN A 163 -6.40 5.08 -26.70
C GLN A 163 -7.22 4.82 -27.94
N SER A 164 -8.21 3.95 -27.81
CA SER A 164 -9.19 3.75 -28.87
C SER A 164 -10.53 3.34 -28.30
N LEU A 165 -11.58 3.97 -28.82
CA LEU A 165 -12.95 3.48 -28.68
C LEU A 165 -13.22 2.39 -29.72
N ILE A 166 -14.05 1.42 -29.36
CA ILE A 166 -14.46 0.32 -30.24
C ILE A 166 -15.90 0.54 -30.68
N SER A 167 -16.16 0.39 -31.98
CA SER A 167 -17.51 0.49 -32.54
C SER A 167 -18.43 -0.52 -31.85
N TYR A 168 -19.59 -0.04 -31.39
CA TYR A 168 -20.53 -0.84 -30.60
C TYR A 168 -21.89 -0.93 -31.28
N GLU A 169 -22.36 -2.15 -31.47
CA GLU A 169 -23.70 -2.43 -31.97
C GLU A 169 -24.66 -2.63 -30.80
N GLY A 170 -25.72 -1.83 -30.74
CA GLY A 170 -26.73 -1.92 -29.68
C GLY A 170 -26.85 -0.64 -28.85
N THR A 171 -27.37 -0.78 -27.63
CA THR A 171 -27.55 0.32 -26.67
C THR A 171 -26.83 -0.03 -25.39
N LEU A 172 -25.92 0.84 -24.95
CA LEU A 172 -25.20 0.62 -23.70
C LEU A 172 -26.15 0.69 -22.50
N PRO A 173 -25.98 -0.20 -21.49
CA PRO A 173 -26.71 -0.10 -20.25
C PRO A 173 -26.51 1.28 -19.60
N LYS A 174 -27.60 1.88 -19.08
CA LYS A 174 -27.55 3.24 -18.51
C LYS A 174 -26.52 3.40 -17.39
N HIS A 175 -26.26 2.34 -16.62
CA HIS A 175 -25.28 2.38 -15.54
C HIS A 175 -23.83 2.46 -16.06
N ILE A 176 -23.52 1.80 -17.19
CA ILE A 176 -22.21 1.90 -17.85
C ILE A 176 -22.00 3.32 -18.38
N VAL A 177 -23.02 3.90 -19.02
CA VAL A 177 -22.96 5.29 -19.51
C VAL A 177 -22.76 6.28 -18.36
N ALA A 178 -23.46 6.08 -17.24
CA ALA A 178 -23.32 6.94 -16.06
C ALA A 178 -21.95 6.83 -15.38
N MET A 179 -21.34 5.64 -15.41
CA MET A 179 -20.03 5.37 -14.80
C MET A 179 -18.88 5.91 -15.67
N THR A 180 -18.89 5.59 -16.96
CA THR A 180 -17.76 5.87 -17.88
C THR A 180 -17.90 7.18 -18.64
N GLY A 181 -19.12 7.72 -18.75
CA GLY A 181 -19.43 8.83 -19.66
C GLY A 181 -19.43 8.44 -21.16
N ILE A 182 -19.10 7.19 -21.49
CA ILE A 182 -19.14 6.67 -22.85
C ILE A 182 -20.59 6.34 -23.19
N ASN A 183 -21.08 6.90 -24.30
CA ASN A 183 -22.43 6.63 -24.79
C ASN A 183 -22.40 5.99 -26.18
N THR A 184 -23.49 5.31 -26.54
CA THR A 184 -23.62 4.61 -27.82
C THR A 184 -23.38 5.51 -29.03
N ASN A 185 -23.75 6.80 -28.97
CA ASN A 185 -23.52 7.71 -30.09
C ASN A 185 -22.01 7.95 -30.29
N MET A 186 -21.26 8.16 -29.19
CA MET A 186 -19.81 8.31 -29.22
C MET A 186 -19.12 7.07 -29.82
N LEU A 187 -19.55 5.86 -29.45
CA LEU A 187 -18.99 4.62 -29.99
C LEU A 187 -19.33 4.44 -31.48
N LYS A 188 -20.50 4.89 -31.92
CA LYS A 188 -20.89 4.86 -33.34
C LYS A 188 -20.12 5.86 -34.19
N THR A 189 -19.87 7.06 -33.69
CA THR A 189 -19.20 8.11 -34.48
C THR A 189 -17.68 8.02 -34.44
N ASN A 190 -17.11 7.64 -33.29
CA ASN A 190 -15.67 7.71 -33.04
C ASN A 190 -15.04 6.33 -32.84
N GLY A 191 -15.84 5.29 -32.63
CA GLY A 191 -15.34 3.93 -32.45
C GLY A 191 -14.74 3.39 -33.74
N ARG A 192 -13.66 2.63 -33.59
CA ARG A 192 -12.99 1.89 -34.67
C ARG A 192 -13.41 0.42 -34.61
N SER A 193 -13.22 -0.34 -35.69
CA SER A 193 -13.50 -1.78 -35.68
C SER A 193 -12.66 -2.51 -34.62
N GLU A 194 -13.27 -3.43 -33.88
CA GLU A 194 -12.61 -4.18 -32.80
C GLU A 194 -11.31 -4.84 -33.30
N GLU A 195 -11.34 -5.49 -34.47
CA GLU A 195 -10.17 -6.11 -35.09
C GLU A 195 -9.01 -5.12 -35.34
N ALA A 196 -9.30 -3.94 -35.89
CA ALA A 196 -8.26 -2.95 -36.20
C ALA A 196 -7.63 -2.39 -34.92
N VAL A 197 -8.45 -2.14 -33.90
CA VAL A 197 -7.98 -1.68 -32.58
C VAL A 197 -7.09 -2.73 -31.94
N LEU A 198 -7.48 -4.00 -31.97
CA LEU A 198 -6.71 -5.10 -31.38
C LEU A 198 -5.35 -5.30 -32.07
N LYS A 199 -5.29 -5.16 -33.40
CA LYS A 199 -4.02 -5.23 -34.16
C LYS A 199 -3.09 -4.08 -33.78
N ASP A 200 -3.58 -2.84 -33.84
CA ASP A 200 -2.79 -1.67 -33.47
C ASP A 200 -2.35 -1.72 -31.99
N PHE A 201 -3.22 -2.19 -31.11
CA PHE A 201 -2.92 -2.36 -29.69
C PHE A 201 -1.82 -3.41 -29.48
N LYS A 202 -1.89 -4.55 -30.17
CA LYS A 202 -0.87 -5.60 -30.11
C LYS A 202 0.48 -5.10 -30.61
N ASP A 203 0.50 -4.38 -31.72
CA ASP A 203 1.69 -3.73 -32.26
C ASP A 203 2.24 -2.67 -31.29
N PHE A 204 1.34 -1.94 -30.64
CA PHE A 204 1.71 -0.99 -29.59
C PHE A 204 2.37 -1.74 -28.43
N ILE A 205 1.73 -2.70 -27.76
CA ILE A 205 2.32 -3.32 -26.56
C ILE A 205 3.59 -4.14 -26.85
N GLY A 206 3.71 -4.71 -28.06
CA GLY A 206 4.82 -5.58 -28.44
C GLY A 206 5.00 -6.75 -27.44
N ASP A 207 6.25 -7.08 -27.12
CA ASP A 207 6.59 -8.13 -26.16
C ASP A 207 6.81 -7.62 -24.72
N LEU A 208 6.45 -6.36 -24.45
CA LEU A 208 6.70 -5.74 -23.13
C LEU A 208 5.89 -6.42 -22.02
N ASP A 209 6.43 -6.39 -20.81
CA ASP A 209 5.71 -6.82 -19.61
C ASP A 209 4.46 -5.93 -19.44
N ILE A 210 3.30 -6.56 -19.24
CA ILE A 210 2.02 -5.89 -19.03
C ILE A 210 1.76 -5.72 -17.53
N ILE A 211 1.45 -4.48 -17.15
CA ILE A 211 1.04 -4.07 -15.82
C ILE A 211 -0.43 -3.64 -15.89
N GLY A 212 -1.20 -3.96 -14.86
CA GLY A 212 -2.53 -3.39 -14.67
C GLY A 212 -2.98 -3.52 -13.22
N TYR A 213 -4.20 -3.07 -12.94
CA TYR A 213 -4.79 -3.20 -11.61
C TYR A 213 -5.99 -4.14 -11.70
N ASN A 214 -5.87 -5.34 -11.12
CA ASN A 214 -6.77 -6.46 -11.44
C ASN A 214 -6.67 -6.90 -12.92
N VAL A 215 -5.48 -6.80 -13.50
CA VAL A 215 -5.16 -6.99 -14.94
C VAL A 215 -5.65 -8.31 -15.56
N SER A 216 -5.94 -9.33 -14.75
CA SER A 216 -6.54 -10.58 -15.26
C SER A 216 -7.87 -10.32 -15.96
N PHE A 217 -8.68 -9.38 -15.44
CA PHE A 217 -9.96 -9.02 -16.05
C PHE A 217 -9.75 -8.50 -17.48
N ASP A 218 -8.90 -7.48 -17.64
CA ASP A 218 -8.62 -6.84 -18.92
C ASP A 218 -8.11 -7.84 -19.95
N ILE A 219 -7.12 -8.65 -19.54
CA ILE A 219 -6.50 -9.60 -20.45
C ILE A 219 -7.45 -10.72 -20.87
N GLU A 220 -8.33 -11.17 -19.98
CA GLU A 220 -9.32 -12.19 -20.34
C GLU A 220 -10.29 -11.70 -21.42
N PHE A 221 -10.75 -10.45 -21.33
CA PHE A 221 -11.55 -9.80 -22.37
C PHE A 221 -10.76 -9.65 -23.68
N ILE A 222 -9.51 -9.16 -23.61
CA ILE A 222 -8.67 -8.97 -24.81
C ILE A 222 -8.36 -10.33 -25.48
N ASP A 223 -8.02 -11.37 -24.73
CA ASP A 223 -7.70 -12.69 -25.27
C ASP A 223 -8.93 -13.34 -25.95
N ILE A 224 -10.15 -13.11 -25.44
CA ILE A 224 -11.40 -13.53 -26.09
C ILE A 224 -11.62 -12.73 -27.37
N ALA A 225 -11.50 -11.40 -27.31
CA ALA A 225 -11.69 -10.53 -28.47
C ALA A 225 -10.68 -10.85 -29.60
N LEU A 226 -9.41 -11.10 -29.27
CA LEU A 226 -8.39 -11.57 -30.23
C LEU A 226 -8.80 -12.90 -30.87
N SER A 227 -9.33 -13.83 -30.08
CA SER A 227 -9.75 -15.15 -30.58
C SER A 227 -10.91 -15.06 -31.57
N LYS A 228 -11.82 -14.06 -31.43
CA LYS A 228 -12.92 -13.83 -32.39
C LYS A 228 -12.42 -13.56 -33.81
N PHE A 229 -11.21 -13.00 -33.96
CA PHE A 229 -10.59 -12.65 -35.23
C PHE A 229 -9.41 -13.56 -35.59
N GLU A 230 -9.31 -14.74 -34.98
CA GLU A 230 -8.21 -15.70 -35.20
C GLU A 230 -6.81 -15.12 -34.94
N LEU A 231 -6.72 -14.06 -34.12
CA LEU A 231 -5.46 -13.45 -33.72
C LEU A 231 -4.87 -14.19 -32.53
N GLU A 232 -3.54 -14.34 -32.50
CA GLU A 232 -2.89 -14.98 -31.35
C GLU A 232 -3.09 -14.16 -30.07
N LYS A 233 -3.44 -14.87 -28.98
CA LYS A 233 -3.53 -14.35 -27.61
C LYS A 233 -2.25 -13.70 -27.12
N LEU A 234 -2.38 -12.86 -26.10
CA LEU A 234 -1.25 -12.14 -25.50
C LEU A 234 -0.32 -13.09 -24.73
N LYS A 235 0.93 -13.18 -25.19
CA LYS A 235 1.99 -14.02 -24.60
C LYS A 235 2.83 -13.26 -23.56
N ASN A 236 2.59 -11.95 -23.42
CA ASN A 236 3.32 -11.07 -22.52
C ASN A 236 3.28 -11.56 -21.07
N LYS A 237 4.35 -11.30 -20.33
CA LYS A 237 4.35 -11.48 -18.88
C LYS A 237 3.43 -10.44 -18.24
N ARG A 238 2.70 -10.84 -17.19
CA ARG A 238 1.62 -10.04 -16.61
C ARG A 238 1.89 -9.80 -15.13
N TYR A 239 1.71 -8.57 -14.66
CA TYR A 239 1.81 -8.22 -13.25
C TYR A 239 0.60 -7.42 -12.81
N ASP A 240 -0.04 -7.90 -11.76
CA ASP A 240 -1.18 -7.25 -11.14
C ASP A 240 -0.71 -6.38 -9.97
N LEU A 241 -0.80 -5.06 -10.14
CA LEU A 241 -0.35 -4.08 -9.16
C LEU A 241 -1.14 -4.18 -7.84
N MET A 242 -2.39 -4.65 -7.88
CA MET A 242 -3.18 -4.90 -6.68
C MET A 242 -2.47 -5.88 -5.73
N LYS A 243 -1.75 -6.88 -6.25
CA LYS A 243 -1.00 -7.85 -5.43
C LYS A 243 0.15 -7.19 -4.68
N PHE A 244 0.85 -6.26 -5.34
CA PHE A 244 1.93 -5.50 -4.70
C PHE A 244 1.37 -4.58 -3.62
N VAL A 245 0.25 -3.90 -3.91
CA VAL A 245 -0.42 -3.02 -2.96
C VAL A 245 -0.90 -3.80 -1.73
N LYS A 246 -1.54 -4.96 -1.89
CA LYS A 246 -1.95 -5.84 -0.78
C LYS A 246 -0.79 -6.23 0.13
N ASN A 247 0.39 -6.45 -0.46
CA ASN A 247 1.59 -6.80 0.28
C ASN A 247 2.26 -5.62 1.00
N GLU A 248 1.99 -4.39 0.57
CA GLU A 248 2.58 -3.16 1.13
C GLU A 248 1.64 -2.47 2.13
N LYS A 249 0.33 -2.53 1.90
CA LYS A 249 -0.72 -1.87 2.68
C LYS A 249 -1.79 -2.88 3.10
N LEU A 250 -1.46 -3.73 4.07
CA LEU A 250 -2.27 -4.88 4.50
C LEU A 250 -3.67 -4.54 5.06
N PHE A 251 -3.87 -3.32 5.55
CA PHE A 251 -5.05 -2.93 6.33
C PHE A 251 -5.95 -1.90 5.63
N LEU A 252 -5.94 -1.84 4.29
CA LEU A 252 -6.86 -0.95 3.57
C LEU A 252 -8.31 -1.42 3.71
N SER A 253 -9.21 -0.46 3.85
CA SER A 253 -10.66 -0.70 3.96
C SER A 253 -11.20 -1.54 2.80
N ASN A 254 -10.65 -1.34 1.61
CA ASN A 254 -10.77 -2.22 0.47
C ASN A 254 -9.61 -1.97 -0.50
N TYR A 255 -9.44 -2.87 -1.48
CA TYR A 255 -8.41 -2.79 -2.51
C TYR A 255 -8.99 -2.45 -3.89
N LYS A 256 -10.01 -1.58 -3.95
CA LYS A 256 -10.44 -1.01 -5.22
C LYS A 256 -9.46 0.10 -5.62
N LEU A 257 -9.29 0.32 -6.92
CA LEU A 257 -8.38 1.34 -7.45
C LEU A 257 -8.65 2.72 -6.80
N GLN A 258 -9.93 3.12 -6.69
CA GLN A 258 -10.38 4.35 -6.02
C GLN A 258 -9.82 4.54 -4.61
N THR A 259 -9.81 3.48 -3.79
CA THR A 259 -9.28 3.56 -2.42
C THR A 259 -7.76 3.63 -2.43
N VAL A 260 -7.12 2.88 -3.33
CA VAL A 260 -5.66 2.80 -3.40
C VAL A 260 -5.03 4.08 -3.95
N ILE A 261 -5.60 4.71 -4.99
CA ILE A 261 -5.04 5.95 -5.52
C ILE A 261 -5.06 7.08 -4.49
N LYS A 262 -6.09 7.13 -3.63
CA LYS A 262 -6.19 8.08 -2.51
C LYS A 262 -5.12 7.81 -1.47
N GLU A 263 -5.00 6.56 -1.03
CA GLU A 263 -4.02 6.14 -0.03
C GLU A 263 -2.58 6.50 -0.45
N TYR A 264 -2.24 6.27 -1.72
CA TYR A 264 -0.91 6.57 -2.24
C TYR A 264 -0.74 8.03 -2.68
N GLY A 265 -1.76 8.89 -2.52
CA GLY A 265 -1.75 10.29 -2.95
C GLY A 265 -1.45 10.44 -4.44
N VAL A 266 -2.02 9.58 -5.27
CA VAL A 266 -1.87 9.54 -6.73
C VAL A 266 -2.99 10.32 -7.43
N GLY A 267 -4.18 10.32 -6.83
CA GLY A 267 -5.36 11.01 -7.34
C GLY A 267 -6.55 10.86 -6.39
N ASP A 268 -7.60 11.61 -6.67
CA ASP A 268 -8.79 11.68 -5.82
C ASP A 268 -9.94 10.80 -6.35
N GLU A 269 -10.10 10.69 -7.66
CA GLU A 269 -11.15 9.87 -8.27
C GLU A 269 -10.62 9.11 -9.47
N VAL A 270 -11.18 7.91 -9.70
CA VAL A 270 -11.00 7.09 -10.89
C VAL A 270 -12.00 7.57 -11.94
N PRO A 271 -11.54 8.14 -13.06
CA PRO A 271 -12.42 8.65 -14.11
C PRO A 271 -13.31 7.62 -14.78
N HIS A 272 -12.96 6.32 -14.73
CA HIS A 272 -13.61 5.26 -15.52
C HIS A 272 -13.51 5.55 -17.02
N ARG A 273 -12.28 5.85 -17.42
CA ARG A 273 -11.85 6.07 -18.80
C ARG A 273 -10.51 5.39 -18.96
N ALA A 274 -10.41 4.49 -19.93
CA ALA A 274 -9.34 3.51 -19.95
C ALA A 274 -7.93 4.12 -19.97
N LEU A 275 -7.69 5.19 -20.77
CA LEU A 275 -6.35 5.79 -20.82
C LEU A 275 -6.02 6.55 -19.52
N GLU A 276 -6.99 7.25 -18.95
CA GLU A 276 -6.87 8.03 -17.74
C GLU A 276 -6.63 7.15 -16.52
N ASP A 277 -7.31 6.01 -16.46
CA ASP A 277 -7.13 4.99 -15.44
C ASP A 277 -5.76 4.32 -15.61
N ALA A 278 -5.33 3.99 -16.83
CA ALA A 278 -3.97 3.52 -17.11
C ALA A 278 -2.89 4.53 -16.66
N ARG A 279 -3.11 5.85 -16.83
CA ARG A 279 -2.21 6.89 -16.32
C ARG A 279 -2.17 6.94 -14.79
N LEU A 280 -3.30 6.72 -14.11
CA LEU A 280 -3.34 6.62 -12.65
C LEU A 280 -2.59 5.39 -12.17
N ILE A 281 -2.79 4.23 -12.82
CA ILE A 281 -2.08 3.00 -12.52
C ILE A 281 -0.57 3.18 -12.77
N TYR A 282 -0.16 3.94 -13.79
CA TYR A 282 1.24 4.27 -14.03
C TYR A 282 1.85 5.07 -12.88
N LYS A 283 1.18 6.14 -12.46
CA LYS A 283 1.61 6.94 -11.29
C LYS A 283 1.64 6.10 -10.01
N LEU A 284 0.69 5.18 -9.83
CA LEU A 284 0.67 4.25 -8.71
C LEU A 284 1.85 3.28 -8.76
N ALA A 285 2.17 2.72 -9.93
CA ALA A 285 3.30 1.83 -10.14
C ALA A 285 4.62 2.51 -9.75
N LEU A 286 4.78 3.79 -10.07
CA LEU A 286 5.94 4.60 -9.65
C LEU A 286 6.02 4.85 -8.13
N LYS A 287 4.96 4.58 -7.35
CA LYS A 287 4.95 4.75 -5.89
C LYS A 287 5.00 3.44 -5.11
N VAL A 288 4.58 2.32 -5.69
CA VAL A 288 4.56 1.01 -5.01
C VAL A 288 5.99 0.45 -4.92
N ASN A 289 6.54 0.36 -3.70
CA ASN A 289 7.97 0.15 -3.48
C ASN A 289 8.49 -1.17 -4.06
N LYS A 290 7.79 -2.28 -3.80
CA LYS A 290 8.21 -3.61 -4.32
C LYS A 290 8.14 -3.69 -5.85
N PHE A 291 7.22 -2.94 -6.46
CA PHE A 291 7.14 -2.88 -7.92
C PHE A 291 8.28 -2.03 -8.50
N ARG A 292 8.57 -0.89 -7.86
CA ARG A 292 9.72 -0.06 -8.21
C ARG A 292 11.04 -0.83 -8.14
N ASP A 293 11.24 -1.64 -7.11
CA ASP A 293 12.44 -2.47 -6.98
C ASP A 293 12.54 -3.50 -8.12
N LEU A 294 11.43 -4.12 -8.49
CA LEU A 294 11.37 -5.11 -9.58
C LEU A 294 11.73 -4.51 -10.95
N TYR A 295 11.33 -3.26 -11.19
CA TYR A 295 11.53 -2.54 -12.45
C TYR A 295 12.66 -1.51 -12.42
N SER A 296 13.38 -1.40 -11.29
CA SER A 296 14.44 -0.41 -11.09
C SER A 296 13.98 1.04 -11.31
N LEU A 297 12.76 1.36 -10.87
CA LEU A 297 12.13 2.68 -11.01
C LEU A 297 12.58 3.59 -9.85
N THR A 298 13.56 4.46 -10.12
CA THR A 298 14.11 5.45 -9.18
C THR A 298 13.22 6.65 -8.97
#